data_AF-A0A2D5P305-F1
#
_entry.id   AF-A0A2D5P305-F1
#
_cell.length_a   1.000
_cell.length_b   1.000
_cell.length_c   1.000
_cell.angle_alpha   90.00
_cell.angle_beta   90.00
_cell.angle_gamma   90.00
#
_symmetry.space_group_name_H-M   'P 1'
#
loop_
_entity.id
_entity.type
_entity.pdbx_description
1 polymer ?
#
loop_
_entity_poly.entity_id
_entity_poly.type
_entity_poly.pdbx_seq_one_letter_code
_entity_poly.pdbx_strand_id
1 'polypeptide(L)'
;MIENYKIKENGKYLSKAVYSILGVNLTDLNNRCVKDIFIASVDRIKGFPESINSIFPKIKVQLCIVHQIRNSIRYVAYKNQKEFMKDLKLFYPVISKEAAEMELDNIESKW
;
A
#
# COMPACT_ATOMS: atom_id res chain seq x y z
N MET A 1 -11.15 0.55 6.31
CA MET A 1 -10.77 -0.38 7.39
C MET A 1 -9.62 0.23 8.17
N ILE A 2 -9.72 0.26 9.51
CA ILE A 2 -8.63 0.67 10.41
C ILE A 2 -8.13 -0.62 11.04
N GLU A 3 -6.88 -1.00 10.75
CA GLU A 3 -6.26 -2.16 11.40
C GLU A 3 -5.22 -1.67 12.40
N ASN A 4 -5.37 -2.09 13.66
CA ASN A 4 -4.41 -1.78 14.72
C ASN A 4 -3.37 -2.89 14.78
N TYR A 5 -2.09 -2.53 14.73
CA TYR A 5 -0.97 -3.46 14.83
C TYR A 5 0.07 -2.93 15.82
N LYS A 6 0.77 -3.83 16.51
CA LYS A 6 1.77 -3.46 17.53
C LYS A 6 3.16 -3.71 16.98
N ILE A 7 3.99 -2.68 16.93
CA ILE A 7 5.42 -2.83 16.58
C ILE A 7 6.24 -2.69 17.86
N LYS A 8 7.24 -3.55 18.03
CA LYS A 8 8.21 -3.47 19.13
C LYS A 8 9.41 -2.63 18.69
N GLU A 9 9.57 -1.46 19.30
CA GLU A 9 10.70 -0.56 19.09
C GLU A 9 11.37 -0.31 20.45
N ASN A 10 12.69 -0.56 20.56
CA ASN A 10 13.47 -0.37 21.79
C ASN A 10 12.83 -0.98 23.06
N GLY A 11 12.24 -2.17 22.93
CA GLY A 11 11.60 -2.87 24.05
C GLY A 11 10.19 -2.39 24.43
N LYS A 12 9.65 -1.35 23.76
CA LYS A 12 8.28 -0.86 23.98
C LYS A 12 7.36 -1.27 22.83
N TYR A 13 6.14 -1.71 23.17
CA TYR A 13 5.08 -1.96 22.21
C TYR A 13 4.37 -0.65 21.89
N LEU A 14 4.53 -0.14 20.68
CA LEU A 14 3.78 1.00 20.18
C LEU A 14 2.54 0.48 19.45
N SER A 15 1.35 0.88 19.92
CA SER A 15 0.11 0.68 19.18
C SER A 15 0.12 1.59 17.96
N LYS A 16 0.19 1.01 16.77
CA LYS A 16 0.17 1.72 15.50
C LYS A 16 -1.13 1.35 14.79
N ALA A 17 -1.73 2.31 14.12
CA ALA A 17 -2.95 2.11 13.34
C ALA A 17 -2.61 2.28 11.85
N VAL A 18 -3.05 1.33 11.03
CA VAL A 18 -3.10 1.47 9.58
C VAL A 18 -4.37 2.22 9.25
N TYR A 19 -4.23 3.47 8.82
CA TYR A 19 -5.34 4.24 8.28
C TYR A 19 -5.34 4.09 6.77
N SER A 20 -6.46 3.63 6.22
CA SER A 20 -6.73 3.79 4.79
C SER A 20 -7.21 5.22 4.58
N ILE A 21 -6.32 6.12 4.17
CA ILE A 21 -6.63 7.53 3.90
C ILE A 21 -7.26 7.60 2.50
N LEU A 22 -8.52 7.19 2.40
CA LEU A 22 -9.38 7.50 1.26
C LEU A 22 -10.37 8.57 1.75
N GLY A 23 -10.02 9.83 1.54
CA GLY A 23 -10.92 10.96 1.81
C GLY A 23 -10.86 11.58 3.21
N VAL A 24 -9.83 11.30 4.01
CA VAL A 24 -9.62 12.03 5.29
C VAL A 24 -8.68 13.20 5.03
N ASN A 25 -9.10 14.41 5.42
CA ASN A 25 -8.25 15.59 5.41
C ASN A 25 -7.06 15.33 6.36
N LEU A 26 -5.83 15.41 5.84
CA LEU A 26 -4.61 15.16 6.61
C LEU A 26 -4.50 16.11 7.82
N THR A 27 -5.04 17.32 7.68
CA THR A 27 -5.14 18.30 8.77
C THR A 27 -6.07 17.82 9.88
N ASP A 28 -7.15 17.10 9.56
CA ASP A 28 -8.05 16.55 10.57
C ASP A 28 -7.39 15.41 11.37
N LEU A 29 -6.50 14.63 10.75
CA LEU A 29 -5.71 13.63 11.48
C LEU A 29 -4.76 14.30 12.48
N ASN A 30 -4.10 15.38 12.06
CA ASN A 30 -3.25 16.18 12.94
C ASN A 30 -4.07 16.81 14.09
N ASN A 31 -5.25 17.36 13.78
CA ASN A 31 -6.16 17.95 14.76
C ASN A 31 -6.73 16.90 15.74
N ARG A 32 -6.80 15.63 15.35
CA ARG A 32 -7.18 14.49 16.20
C ARG A 32 -5.99 13.90 16.97
N CYS A 33 -4.87 14.63 17.05
CA CYS A 33 -3.67 14.24 17.79
C CYS A 33 -2.97 12.98 17.26
N VAL A 34 -3.14 12.63 15.99
CA VAL A 34 -2.29 11.62 15.35
C VAL A 34 -0.90 12.22 15.20
N LYS A 35 0.04 11.75 16.00
CA LYS A 35 1.38 12.36 16.09
C LYS A 35 2.34 11.86 15.01
N ASP A 36 2.26 10.58 14.67
CA ASP A 36 3.17 9.95 13.73
C ASP A 36 2.46 8.87 12.92
N ILE A 37 2.76 8.85 11.63
CA ILE A 37 2.38 7.79 10.70
C ILE A 37 3.67 7.30 10.05
N PHE A 38 3.88 5.98 10.05
CA PHE A 38 5.12 5.39 9.53
C PHE A 38 5.04 5.13 8.02
N ILE A 39 3.89 4.70 7.53
CA ILE A 39 3.69 4.33 6.12
C ILE A 39 2.36 4.90 5.66
N ALA A 40 2.38 5.64 4.55
CA ALA A 40 1.19 5.99 3.79
C ALA A 40 1.19 5.22 2.47
N SER A 41 0.13 4.45 2.24
CA SER A 41 -0.11 3.72 1.01
C SER A 41 -1.10 4.52 0.17
N VAL A 42 -0.61 5.17 -0.90
CA VAL A 42 -1.39 6.13 -1.69
C VAL A 42 -1.55 5.68 -3.13
N ASP A 43 -2.58 6.15 -3.81
CA ASP A 43 -2.67 6.02 -5.26
C ASP A 43 -1.79 7.07 -5.97
N ARG A 44 -1.67 7.01 -7.30
CA ARG A 44 -0.87 7.93 -8.13
C ARG A 44 -1.52 9.33 -8.27
N ILE A 45 -1.90 9.93 -7.15
CA ILE A 45 -2.46 11.28 -7.09
C ILE A 45 -1.28 12.27 -7.04
N LYS A 46 -1.17 13.12 -8.06
CA LYS A 46 -0.15 14.17 -8.13
C LYS A 46 -0.32 15.16 -6.97
N GLY A 47 0.77 15.58 -6.34
CA GLY A 47 0.75 16.55 -5.24
C GLY A 47 0.39 15.94 -3.87
N PHE A 48 -0.11 14.70 -3.83
CA PHE A 48 -0.54 14.07 -2.60
C PHE A 48 0.63 13.57 -1.73
N PRO A 49 1.68 12.91 -2.28
CA PRO A 49 2.89 12.61 -1.51
C PRO A 49 3.52 13.84 -0.88
N GLU A 50 3.57 14.96 -1.60
CA GLU A 50 4.13 16.23 -1.15
C GLU A 50 3.31 16.80 0.02
N SER A 51 1.98 16.77 -0.10
CA SER A 51 1.05 17.22 0.95
C SER A 51 1.18 16.38 2.23
N ILE A 52 1.36 15.07 2.07
CA ILE A 52 1.57 14.14 3.19
C ILE A 52 2.89 14.43 3.89
N ASN A 53 3.98 14.57 3.14
CA ASN A 53 5.31 14.86 3.70
C ASN A 53 5.37 16.23 4.38
N SER A 54 4.55 17.20 3.94
CA SER A 54 4.46 18.51 4.61
C SER A 54 3.86 18.44 6.02
N ILE A 55 2.97 17.48 6.28
CA ILE A 55 2.27 17.34 7.57
C ILE A 55 2.97 16.29 8.45
N PHE A 56 3.43 15.20 7.84
CA PHE A 56 4.12 14.10 8.50
C PHE A 56 5.51 13.88 7.86
N PRO A 57 6.54 14.67 8.19
CA PRO A 57 7.83 14.64 7.48
C PRO A 57 8.62 13.32 7.63
N LYS A 58 8.27 12.47 8.60
CA LYS A 58 8.92 11.17 8.85
C LYS A 58 8.22 9.99 8.17
N ILE A 59 7.10 10.23 7.50
CA ILE A 59 6.30 9.17 6.89
C ILE A 59 6.98 8.62 5.64
N LYS A 60 6.89 7.30 5.44
CA LYS A 60 7.26 6.67 4.18
C LYS A 60 6.04 6.58 3.28
N VAL A 61 6.01 7.37 2.22
CA VAL A 61 4.94 7.28 1.20
C VAL A 61 5.31 6.17 0.21
N GLN A 62 4.38 5.26 -0.04
CA GLN A 62 4.50 4.19 -1.03
C GLN A 62 3.24 4.10 -1.89
N LEU A 63 3.38 3.51 -3.08
CA LEU A 63 2.22 3.22 -3.92
C LEU A 63 1.37 2.09 -3.32
N CYS A 64 0.07 2.26 -3.40
CA CYS A 64 -0.87 1.29 -2.90
C CYS A 64 -1.06 0.15 -3.88
N ILE A 65 -0.53 -1.03 -3.53
CA ILE A 65 -0.63 -2.23 -4.36
C ILE A 65 -2.09 -2.62 -4.64
N VAL A 66 -3.01 -2.44 -3.69
CA VAL A 66 -4.45 -2.70 -3.91
C VAL A 66 -5.01 -1.82 -5.02
N HIS A 67 -4.65 -0.53 -5.04
CA HIS A 67 -5.04 0.37 -6.13
C HIS A 67 -4.36 -0.04 -7.45
N GLN A 68 -3.07 -0.40 -7.44
CA GLN A 68 -2.37 -0.85 -8.65
C GLN A 68 -3.02 -2.11 -9.25
N ILE A 69 -3.37 -3.09 -8.42
CA ILE A 69 -4.05 -4.31 -8.85
C ILE A 69 -5.44 -4.01 -9.40
N ARG A 70 -6.26 -3.25 -8.66
CA ARG A 70 -7.60 -2.86 -9.14
C ARG A 70 -7.52 -2.11 -10.48
N ASN A 71 -6.51 -1.26 -10.63
CA ASN A 71 -6.25 -0.50 -11.84
C ASN A 71 -5.73 -1.38 -13.00
N SER A 72 -5.11 -2.52 -12.70
CA SER A 72 -4.57 -3.46 -13.71
C SER A 72 -5.63 -4.44 -14.19
N ILE A 73 -6.46 -4.98 -13.29
CA ILE A 73 -7.52 -5.96 -13.61
C ILE A 73 -8.52 -5.42 -14.65
N ARG A 74 -8.73 -4.10 -14.73
CA ARG A 74 -9.65 -3.50 -15.72
C ARG A 74 -9.24 -3.75 -17.17
N TYR A 75 -7.97 -4.08 -17.41
CA TYR A 75 -7.46 -4.44 -18.73
C TYR A 75 -7.57 -5.94 -19.03
N VAL A 76 -7.94 -6.75 -18.03
CA VAL A 76 -8.13 -8.19 -18.17
C VAL A 76 -9.62 -8.50 -18.40
N ALA A 77 -9.90 -9.27 -19.45
CA ALA A 77 -11.26 -9.70 -19.77
C ALA A 77 -11.93 -10.39 -18.56
N TYR A 78 -13.20 -10.08 -18.28
CA TYR A 78 -13.92 -10.54 -17.09
C TYR A 78 -13.79 -12.05 -16.83
N LYS A 79 -13.89 -12.87 -17.88
CA LYS A 79 -13.75 -14.34 -17.82
C LYS A 79 -12.40 -14.80 -17.25
N ASN A 80 -11.37 -14.00 -17.47
CA ASN A 80 -9.98 -14.31 -17.16
C ASN A 80 -9.51 -13.68 -15.83
N GLN A 81 -10.26 -12.73 -15.26
CA GLN A 81 -9.87 -12.00 -14.05
C GLN A 81 -9.60 -12.93 -12.86
N LYS A 82 -10.38 -14.01 -12.71
CA LYS A 82 -10.21 -14.97 -11.62
C LYS A 82 -8.87 -15.72 -11.72
N GLU A 83 -8.47 -16.08 -12.94
CA GLU A 83 -7.21 -16.75 -13.19
C GLU A 83 -6.03 -15.78 -13.03
N PHE A 84 -6.13 -14.59 -13.63
CA PHE A 84 -5.14 -13.53 -13.48
C PHE A 84 -4.86 -13.21 -12.01
N MET A 85 -5.90 -13.09 -11.19
CA MET A 85 -5.75 -12.84 -9.76
C MET A 85 -5.09 -13.99 -9.00
N LYS A 86 -5.25 -15.23 -9.46
CA LYS A 86 -4.59 -16.40 -8.87
C LYS A 86 -3.09 -16.35 -9.15
N ASP A 87 -2.72 -16.03 -10.39
CA ASP A 87 -1.31 -15.93 -10.81
C ASP A 87 -0.63 -14.73 -10.13
N LEU A 88 -1.28 -13.56 -10.13
CA LEU A 88 -0.78 -12.35 -9.48
C LEU A 88 -0.57 -12.51 -7.97
N LYS A 89 -1.30 -13.43 -7.33
CA LYS A 89 -1.13 -13.70 -5.90
C LYS A 89 0.22 -14.34 -5.57
N LEU A 90 0.86 -15.03 -6.54
CA LEU A 90 2.14 -15.73 -6.36
C LEU A 90 3.30 -14.77 -6.08
N PHE A 91 3.20 -13.54 -6.59
CA PHE A 91 4.15 -12.47 -6.32
C PHE A 91 4.17 -12.01 -4.85
N TYR A 92 3.07 -12.11 -4.09
CA TYR A 92 2.99 -11.57 -2.73
C TYR A 92 3.82 -12.27 -1.64
N PRO A 93 3.86 -13.61 -1.56
CA PRO A 93 4.59 -14.31 -0.49
C PRO A 93 6.11 -14.34 -0.69
N VAL A 94 6.63 -13.80 -1.80
CA VAL A 94 8.07 -13.82 -2.09
C VAL A 94 8.87 -13.03 -1.04
N ILE A 95 10.04 -13.55 -0.69
CA ILE A 95 10.85 -13.03 0.43
C ILE A 95 11.93 -12.04 -0.07
N SER A 96 12.32 -12.13 -1.35
CA SER A 96 13.33 -11.26 -1.95
C SER A 96 12.78 -10.48 -3.14
N LYS A 97 13.44 -9.36 -3.45
CA LYS A 97 13.08 -8.50 -4.59
C LYS A 97 13.24 -9.24 -5.91
N GLU A 98 14.29 -10.03 -6.03
CA GLU A 98 14.66 -10.78 -7.23
C GLU A 98 13.63 -11.89 -7.52
N ALA A 99 13.18 -12.60 -6.49
CA ALA A 99 12.09 -13.58 -6.62
C ALA A 99 10.78 -12.89 -7.03
N ALA A 100 10.53 -11.68 -6.51
CA ALA A 100 9.38 -10.87 -6.90
C ALA A 100 9.44 -10.47 -8.38
N GLU A 101 10.59 -10.02 -8.86
CA GLU A 101 10.80 -9.65 -10.27
C GLU A 101 10.62 -10.86 -11.19
N MET A 102 11.16 -12.02 -10.81
CA MET A 102 10.99 -13.26 -11.59
C MET A 102 9.52 -13.71 -11.70
N GLU A 103 8.74 -13.61 -10.61
CA GLU A 103 7.31 -13.91 -10.67
C GLU A 103 6.52 -12.90 -11.52
N LEU A 104 6.93 -11.63 -11.52
CA LEU A 104 6.32 -10.62 -12.41
C LEU A 104 6.62 -10.93 -13.89
N ASP A 105 7.85 -11.32 -14.22
CA ASP A 105 8.23 -11.73 -15.59
C ASP A 105 7.41 -12.95 -16.04
N ASN A 106 7.19 -13.92 -15.13
CA ASN A 106 6.32 -15.07 -15.40
C ASN A 106 4.87 -14.66 -15.68
N ILE A 107 4.33 -13.69 -14.93
CA ILE A 107 2.97 -13.16 -15.15
C ILE A 107 2.90 -12.44 -16.51
N GLU A 108 3.87 -11.58 -16.84
CA GLU A 108 3.94 -10.87 -18.12
C GLU A 108 4.05 -11.82 -19.32
N SER A 109 4.80 -12.92 -19.19
CA SER A 109 4.90 -13.92 -20.26
C SER A 109 3.56 -14.61 -20.57
N LYS A 110 2.64 -14.67 -19.59
CA LYS A 110 1.34 -15.32 -19.70
C LYS A 110 0.21 -14.37 -20.11
N TRP A 111 0.28 -13.10 -19.71
CA TRP A 111 -0.84 -12.13 -19.75
C TRP A 111 -0.55 -10.91 -20.61
#